data_AF-A0A7J7LM10-F1
#
_entry.id   AF-A0A7J7LM10-F1
#
_cell.length_a   1.000
_cell.length_b   1.000
_cell.length_c   1.000
_cell.angle_alpha   90.00
_cell.angle_beta   90.00
_cell.angle_gamma   90.00
#
_symmetry.space_group_name_H-M   'P 1'
#
loop_
_entity.id
_entity.type
_entity.pdbx_description
1 polymer ?
#
loop_
_entity_poly.entity_id
_entity_poly.type
_entity_poly.pdbx_seq_one_letter_code
_entity_poly.pdbx_strand_id
1 'polypeptide(L)'
;MLWKSQSLPILYGINMLQMVDGTTSPPEEMITVESKKIINPEFLEWKKRDQILLSWLHATVTPSVFTQIMSYKIAHSTWEAIE
;
A
#
# COMPACT_ATOMS: atom_id res chain seq x y z
N MET A 1 0.09 11.37 -14.69
CA MET A 1 0.49 12.53 -13.84
C MET A 1 2.00 12.56 -13.60
N LEU A 2 2.61 13.76 -13.58
CA LEU A 2 4.05 13.97 -13.32
C LEU A 2 4.53 13.30 -12.02
N TRP A 3 3.72 13.42 -10.95
CA TRP A 3 4.04 12.82 -9.65
C TRP A 3 4.19 11.29 -9.70
N LYS A 4 3.32 10.57 -10.42
CA LYS A 4 3.44 9.11 -10.59
C LYS A 4 4.73 8.76 -11.34
N SER A 5 5.04 9.48 -12.43
CA SER A 5 6.28 9.27 -13.19
C SER A 5 7.54 9.50 -12.34
N GLN A 6 7.52 10.47 -11.43
CA GLN A 6 8.64 10.72 -10.50
C GLN A 6 8.72 9.68 -9.38
N SER A 7 7.59 9.11 -8.98
CA SER A 7 7.48 8.13 -7.89
C SER A 7 7.93 6.73 -8.31
N LEU A 8 7.67 6.32 -9.56
CA LEU A 8 7.95 4.96 -10.04
C LEU A 8 9.41 4.52 -9.80
N PRO A 9 10.46 5.29 -10.17
CA PRO A 9 11.85 4.89 -9.91
C PRO A 9 12.15 4.65 -8.43
N ILE A 10 11.55 5.44 -7.54
CA ILE A 10 11.70 5.29 -6.10
C ILE A 10 11.09 3.96 -5.65
N LEU A 11 9.84 3.67 -6.08
CA LEU A 11 9.14 2.43 -5.74
C LEU A 11 9.85 1.18 -6.26
N TYR A 12 10.44 1.25 -7.46
CA TYR A 12 11.32 0.22 -7.98
C TYR A 12 12.56 0.03 -7.08
N GLY A 13 13.24 1.13 -6.73
CA GLY A 13 14.46 1.09 -5.92
C GLY A 13 14.26 0.54 -4.50
N ILE A 14 13.07 0.71 -3.93
CA ILE A 14 12.73 0.20 -2.58
C ILE A 14 11.92 -1.10 -2.60
N ASN A 15 11.72 -1.73 -3.77
CA ASN A 15 10.95 -2.96 -3.93
C ASN A 15 9.54 -2.87 -3.33
N MET A 16 8.83 -1.77 -3.62
CA MET A 16 7.45 -1.53 -3.20
C MET A 16 6.49 -1.32 -4.36
N LEU A 17 6.96 -1.38 -5.62
CA LEU A 17 6.08 -1.21 -6.77
C LEU A 17 4.94 -2.24 -6.77
N GLN A 18 5.25 -3.49 -6.40
CA GLN A 18 4.27 -4.57 -6.41
C GLN A 18 3.07 -4.34 -5.47
N MET A 19 3.21 -3.42 -4.51
CA MET A 19 2.16 -3.04 -3.56
C MET A 19 1.11 -2.11 -4.17
N VAL A 20 1.41 -1.44 -5.29
CA VAL A 20 0.52 -0.46 -5.92
C VAL A 20 0.15 -0.79 -7.37
N ASP A 21 0.92 -1.62 -8.05
CA ASP A 21 0.67 -2.03 -9.43
C ASP A 21 -0.32 -3.20 -9.57
N GLY A 22 -0.86 -3.70 -8.45
CA GLY A 22 -1.81 -4.82 -8.42
C GLY A 22 -1.17 -6.21 -8.51
N THR A 23 0.17 -6.31 -8.60
CA THR A 23 0.88 -7.59 -8.65
C THR A 23 0.75 -8.38 -7.34
N THR A 24 0.60 -7.69 -6.20
CA THR A 24 0.33 -8.32 -4.91
C THR A 24 -1.06 -7.99 -4.38
N SER A 25 -1.77 -9.03 -3.95
CA SER A 25 -3.04 -8.91 -3.24
C SER A 25 -2.83 -9.11 -1.74
N PRO A 26 -3.65 -8.50 -0.87
CA PRO A 26 -3.58 -8.75 0.57
C PRO A 26 -3.81 -10.24 0.85
N PRO A 27 -2.94 -10.90 1.64
CA PRO A 27 -3.21 -12.24 2.14
C PRO A 27 -4.48 -12.27 2.99
N GLU A 28 -5.07 -13.45 3.19
CA GLU A 28 -6.17 -13.61 4.15
C GLU A 28 -5.71 -13.19 5.55
N GLU A 29 -6.50 -12.34 6.22
CA GLU A 29 -6.19 -11.84 7.56
C GLU A 29 -6.14 -12.96 8.60
N MET A 30 -7.01 -13.95 8.46
CA MET A 30 -7.15 -15.07 9.38
C MET A 30 -7.00 -16.39 8.63
N ILE A 31 -6.13 -17.27 9.11
CA ILE A 31 -5.91 -18.63 8.59
C ILE A 31 -6.23 -19.66 9.67
N THR A 32 -6.50 -20.90 9.26
CA THR A 32 -6.71 -22.01 10.20
C THR A 32 -5.47 -22.88 10.27
N VAL A 33 -4.87 -23.02 11.45
CA VAL A 33 -3.74 -23.90 11.73
C VAL A 33 -4.12 -24.80 12.89
N GLU A 34 -3.99 -26.12 12.73
CA GLU A 34 -4.34 -27.11 13.77
C GLU A 34 -5.75 -26.89 14.36
N SER A 35 -6.74 -26.61 13.49
CA SER A 35 -8.14 -26.34 13.86
C SER A 35 -8.37 -25.06 14.69
N LYS A 36 -7.37 -24.18 14.82
CA LYS A 36 -7.49 -22.86 15.44
C LYS A 36 -7.40 -21.77 14.38
N LYS A 37 -8.29 -20.78 14.46
CA LYS A 37 -8.16 -19.54 13.68
C LYS A 37 -7.11 -18.64 14.31
N ILE A 38 -6.09 -18.29 13.55
CA ILE A 38 -5.00 -17.39 13.94
C ILE A 38 -4.85 -16.28 12.89
N ILE A 39 -4.26 -15.15 13.29
CA ILE A 39 -3.90 -14.09 12.34
C ILE A 39 -2.77 -14.61 11.45
N ASN A 40 -2.90 -14.40 10.14
CA ASN A 40 -1.88 -14.79 9.17
C ASN A 40 -0.62 -13.92 9.32
N PRO A 41 0.57 -14.50 9.60
CA PRO A 41 1.81 -13.75 9.65
C PRO A 41 2.14 -13.02 8.33
N GLU A 42 1.76 -13.58 7.18
CA GLU A 42 1.96 -12.95 5.88
C GLU A 42 1.08 -11.70 5.72
N PHE A 43 -0.14 -11.74 6.24
CA PHE A 43 -1.01 -10.56 6.27
C PHE A 43 -0.41 -9.46 7.13
N LEU A 44 0.18 -9.78 8.28
CA LEU A 44 0.83 -8.79 9.15
C LEU A 44 2.01 -8.10 8.46
N GLU A 45 2.87 -8.87 7.78
CA GLU A 45 4.01 -8.32 7.06
C GLU A 45 3.56 -7.50 5.84
N TRP A 46 2.57 -7.99 5.09
CA TRP A 46 1.94 -7.24 4.01
C TRP A 46 1.36 -5.91 4.54
N LYS A 47 0.61 -5.95 5.65
CA LYS A 47 -0.04 -4.77 6.22
C LYS A 47 0.98 -3.74 6.68
N LYS A 48 2.10 -4.19 7.26
CA LYS A 48 3.21 -3.31 7.63
C LYS A 48 3.80 -2.59 6.42
N ARG A 49 4.10 -3.32 5.34
CA ARG A 49 4.61 -2.74 4.08
C ARG A 49 3.61 -1.76 3.47
N ASP A 50 2.33 -2.12 3.45
CA ASP A 50 1.22 -1.29 2.97
C ASP A 50 1.16 0.04 3.73
N GLN A 51 1.20 0.01 5.07
CA GLN A 51 1.11 1.23 5.88
C GLN A 51 2.36 2.11 5.80
N ILE A 52 3.55 1.53 5.62
CA ILE A 52 4.77 2.30 5.34
C ILE A 52 4.61 3.05 4.01
N LEU A 53 4.17 2.35 2.96
CA LEU A 53 3.98 2.96 1.65
C LEU A 53 2.87 4.01 1.69
N LEU A 54 1.76 3.74 2.37
CA LEU A 54 0.67 4.71 2.54
C LEU A 54 1.14 6.00 3.22
N SER A 55 1.98 5.88 4.26
CA SER A 55 2.57 7.04 4.95
C SER A 55 3.49 7.83 4.01
N TRP A 56 4.27 7.14 3.18
CA TRP A 56 5.12 7.77 2.17
C TRP A 56 4.30 8.47 1.07
N LEU A 57 3.20 7.87 0.60
CA LEU A 57 2.28 8.50 -0.35
C LEU A 57 1.72 9.80 0.22
N HIS A 58 1.24 9.77 1.46
CA HIS A 58 0.73 10.96 2.14
C HIS A 58 1.79 12.06 2.31
N ALA A 59 3.05 11.70 2.53
CA ALA A 59 4.15 12.65 2.73
C ALA A 59 4.65 13.30 1.43
N THR A 60 4.41 12.68 0.27
CA THR A 60 4.97 13.13 -1.02
C THR A 60 3.99 13.89 -1.90
N VAL A 61 2.70 13.88 -1.57
CA VAL A 61 1.68 14.65 -2.27
C VAL A 61 1.52 16.05 -1.68
N THR A 62 0.92 16.96 -2.45
CA THR A 62 0.59 18.29 -1.94
C THR A 62 -0.57 18.21 -0.93
N PRO A 63 -0.73 19.20 -0.02
CA PRO A 63 -1.83 19.20 0.94
C PRO A 63 -3.22 19.10 0.29
N SER A 64 -3.41 19.72 -0.89
CA SER A 64 -4.67 19.66 -1.62
C SER A 64 -4.98 18.29 -2.21
N VAL A 65 -3.95 17.49 -2.54
CA VAL A 65 -4.12 16.10 -2.99
C VAL A 65 -4.31 15.19 -1.79
N PHE A 66 -3.57 15.43 -0.70
CA PHE A 66 -3.74 14.70 0.57
C PHE A 66 -5.18 14.71 1.06
N THR A 67 -5.87 15.87 1.01
CA THR A 67 -7.27 15.96 1.44
C THR A 67 -8.23 15.13 0.61
N GLN A 68 -7.89 14.85 -0.65
CA GLN A 68 -8.70 14.01 -1.53
C GLN A 68 -8.49 12.52 -1.27
N ILE A 69 -7.30 12.12 -0.81
CA ILE A 69 -6.91 10.72 -0.67
C ILE A 69 -6.88 10.21 0.78
N MET A 70 -6.98 11.07 1.79
CA MET A 70 -6.84 10.68 3.21
C MET A 70 -7.87 9.65 3.72
N SER A 71 -8.97 9.46 2.98
CA SER A 71 -10.00 8.48 3.31
C SER A 71 -9.57 7.04 2.98
N TYR A 72 -8.67 6.85 2.00
CA TYR A 72 -8.15 5.54 1.62
C TYR A 72 -7.25 4.95 2.72
N LYS A 73 -7.34 3.64 2.92
CA LYS A 73 -6.66 2.92 4.02
C LYS A 73 -5.57 1.95 3.56
N ILE A 74 -5.38 1.85 2.25
CA ILE A 74 -4.47 0.91 1.58
C ILE A 74 -3.75 1.68 0.49
N ALA A 75 -2.44 1.46 0.37
CA ALA A 75 -1.55 2.17 -0.55
C ALA A 75 -1.99 2.03 -2.01
N HIS A 76 -2.47 0.85 -2.42
CA HIS A 76 -2.97 0.61 -3.77
C HIS A 76 -4.13 1.54 -4.15
N SER A 77 -5.20 1.60 -3.34
CA SER A 77 -6.33 2.49 -3.62
C SER A 77 -5.94 3.97 -3.57
N THR A 78 -5.04 4.34 -2.66
CA THR A 78 -4.47 5.70 -2.61
C THR A 78 -3.71 6.02 -3.90
N TRP A 79 -2.90 5.08 -4.40
CA TRP A 79 -2.14 5.24 -5.64
C TRP A 79 -3.06 5.38 -6.86
N GLU A 80 -4.10 4.57 -6.96
CA GLU A 80 -5.10 4.68 -8.02
C GLU A 80 -5.85 6.02 -7.97
N ALA A 81 -6.14 6.54 -6.78
CA ALA A 81 -6.85 7.81 -6.61
C ALA A 81 -6.01 9.07 -6.92
N ILE A 82 -4.68 8.97 -7.01
CA ILE A 82 -3.79 10.07 -7.46
C ILE A 82 -3.75 10.12 -9.01
N GLU A 83 -4.81 9.69 -9.70
CA GLU A 83 -5.02 9.84 -11.16
C GLU A 83 -5.69 11.14 -11.60
#